data_AF-A0A938J6T8-F1
#
_entry.id   AF-A0A938J6T8-F1
#
_cell.length_a   1.000
_cell.length_b   1.000
_cell.length_c   1.000
_cell.angle_alpha   90.00
_cell.angle_beta   90.00
_cell.angle_gamma   90.00
#
_symmetry.space_group_name_H-M   'P 1'
#
loop_
_entity.id
_entity.type
_entity.pdbx_description
1 polymer ?
#
loop_
_entity_poly.entity_id
_entity_poly.type
_entity_poly.pdbx_seq_one_letter_code
_entity_poly.pdbx_strand_id
1 'polypeptide(L)'
;MRRAAALFLVGVAAVLAACGRDDDSAKGTSTSSRLSSTTTSTTSASSITTTTSAAGSSTTTTPADAGTCGPQYFAIDAAIRGSDMVGLAAVADKFSVVDCRISAANPIWAAASAVPTPGNEATFEGGVVVLERIGSIWTVHAVGTDQVGCDAPAPVPNELDLPC
;
A
#
# COMPACT_ATOMS: atom_id res chain seq x y z
N MET A 1 5.31 29.06 -31.85
CA MET A 1 4.53 30.12 -31.18
C MET A 1 4.98 30.19 -29.74
N ARG A 2 5.27 31.39 -29.24
CA ARG A 2 5.95 31.67 -27.96
C ARG A 2 4.92 31.88 -26.83
N ARG A 3 5.39 31.70 -25.58
CA ARG A 3 4.86 32.18 -24.27
C ARG A 3 3.93 31.17 -23.56
N ALA A 4 3.94 30.99 -22.23
CA ALA A 4 4.55 31.76 -21.14
C ALA A 4 4.89 30.85 -19.95
N ALA A 5 6.00 31.15 -19.28
CA ALA A 5 6.34 30.62 -17.96
C ALA A 5 5.56 31.38 -16.89
N ALA A 6 5.04 30.66 -15.89
CA ALA A 6 4.52 31.24 -14.65
C ALA A 6 5.25 30.60 -13.48
N LEU A 7 6.22 31.36 -12.96
CA LEU A 7 6.94 31.15 -11.71
C LEU A 7 6.01 31.57 -10.57
N PHE A 8 5.67 30.66 -9.66
CA PHE A 8 5.15 31.03 -8.34
C PHE A 8 6.07 30.46 -7.27
N LEU A 9 6.89 31.37 -6.74
CA LEU A 9 7.65 31.25 -5.50
C LEU A 9 6.68 31.49 -4.33
N VAL A 10 6.50 30.50 -3.46
CA VAL A 10 6.07 30.74 -2.07
C VAL A 10 6.94 29.85 -1.19
N GLY A 11 7.85 30.51 -0.46
CA GLY A 11 8.68 29.89 0.56
C GLY A 11 7.91 29.72 1.87
N VAL A 12 8.17 28.62 2.56
CA VAL A 12 7.83 28.44 3.97
C VAL A 12 9.11 28.01 4.68
N ALA A 13 9.55 28.86 5.60
CA ALA A 13 10.67 28.59 6.49
C ALA A 13 10.21 27.62 7.58
N ALA A 14 10.82 26.44 7.64
CA ALA A 14 10.66 25.51 8.76
C ALA A 14 11.76 25.75 9.80
N VAL A 15 11.32 25.91 11.04
CA VAL A 15 12.13 26.11 12.25
C VAL A 15 12.87 24.81 12.60
N LEU A 16 14.19 24.89 12.72
CA LEU A 16 15.04 23.81 13.26
C LEU A 16 14.96 23.81 14.78
N ALA A 17 14.35 22.78 15.36
CA ALA A 17 14.53 22.41 16.77
C ALA A 17 15.62 21.33 16.85
N ALA A 18 16.76 21.71 17.42
CA ALA A 18 17.88 20.83 17.70
C ALA A 18 17.83 20.36 19.17
N CYS A 19 17.57 19.06 19.38
CA CYS A 19 17.91 18.31 20.59
C CYS A 19 18.40 16.95 20.05
N GLY A 20 19.68 16.57 20.12
CA GLY A 20 20.46 16.33 21.33
C GLY A 20 20.81 14.84 21.30
N ARG A 21 22.08 14.51 21.01
CA ARG A 21 22.66 13.16 21.07
C ARG A 21 22.81 12.73 22.53
N ASP A 22 22.71 11.43 22.82
CA ASP A 22 23.58 10.71 23.75
C ASP A 22 23.61 9.20 23.42
N ASP A 23 24.82 8.65 23.42
CA ASP A 23 25.24 7.26 23.21
C ASP A 23 24.77 6.31 24.34
N ASP A 24 24.53 5.03 24.03
CA ASP A 24 25.15 3.95 24.82
C ASP A 24 25.14 2.56 24.15
N SER A 25 26.26 1.88 24.34
CA SER A 25 26.58 0.56 23.79
C SER A 25 25.96 -0.57 24.59
N ALA A 26 25.32 -1.53 23.92
CA ALA A 26 25.11 -2.86 24.48
C ALA A 26 25.47 -3.95 23.47
N LYS A 27 26.63 -4.59 23.71
CA LYS A 27 27.02 -5.88 23.13
C LYS A 27 26.05 -6.96 23.62
N GLY A 28 25.42 -7.67 22.68
CA GLY A 28 24.67 -8.88 22.95
C GLY A 28 24.96 -9.94 21.89
N THR A 29 26.02 -10.72 22.10
CA THR A 29 26.28 -11.96 21.36
C THR A 29 25.36 -13.05 21.90
N SER A 30 24.59 -13.73 21.04
CA SER A 30 24.11 -15.10 21.27
C SER A 30 23.66 -15.78 19.97
N THR A 31 24.58 -16.60 19.44
CA THR A 31 24.40 -18.01 19.06
C THR A 31 23.10 -18.48 18.39
N SER A 32 23.22 -18.75 17.08
CA SER A 32 22.85 -19.97 16.32
C SER A 32 21.64 -20.81 16.77
N SER A 33 20.70 -21.08 15.85
CA SER A 33 20.24 -22.46 15.52
C SER A 33 19.18 -22.51 14.41
N ARG A 34 19.56 -23.16 13.30
CA ARG A 34 18.82 -24.20 12.53
C ARG A 34 17.37 -23.99 12.08
N LEU A 35 17.20 -24.20 10.75
CA LEU A 35 16.17 -25.03 10.06
C LEU A 35 14.69 -24.62 10.27
N SER A 36 13.81 -24.55 9.27
CA SER A 36 13.66 -25.33 8.05
C SER A 36 12.87 -24.55 7.01
N SER A 37 13.27 -24.68 5.75
CA SER A 37 12.43 -24.43 4.59
C SER A 37 11.24 -25.40 4.57
N THR A 38 10.01 -24.89 4.46
CA THR A 38 8.85 -25.71 4.10
C THR A 38 8.27 -25.15 2.81
N THR A 39 8.60 -25.81 1.71
CA THR A 39 8.03 -25.57 0.38
C THR A 39 6.82 -26.47 0.24
N THR A 40 5.61 -25.93 0.33
CA THR A 40 4.39 -26.69 0.00
C THR A 40 4.03 -26.39 -1.45
N SER A 41 4.40 -27.32 -2.33
CA SER A 41 3.85 -27.40 -3.68
C SER A 41 2.59 -28.26 -3.63
N THR A 42 1.44 -27.68 -3.97
CA THR A 42 0.22 -28.45 -4.27
C THR A 42 -0.15 -28.22 -5.72
N THR A 43 0.23 -29.20 -6.53
CA THR A 43 -0.31 -29.44 -7.86
C THR A 43 -1.70 -30.05 -7.69
N SER A 44 -2.73 -29.41 -8.23
CA SER A 44 -3.99 -30.07 -8.56
C SER A 44 -4.48 -29.53 -9.88
N ALA A 45 -4.25 -30.32 -10.93
CA ALA A 45 -4.92 -30.20 -12.20
C ALA A 45 -6.39 -30.58 -12.03
N SER A 46 -7.28 -29.76 -12.60
CA SER A 46 -8.62 -30.18 -13.00
C SER A 46 -8.98 -29.43 -14.27
N SER A 47 -8.83 -30.10 -15.40
CA SER A 47 -9.37 -29.70 -16.68
C SER A 47 -10.85 -30.08 -16.70
N ILE A 48 -11.74 -29.08 -16.73
CA ILE A 48 -13.13 -29.30 -17.10
C ILE A 48 -13.40 -28.41 -18.31
N THR A 49 -13.43 -29.07 -19.47
CA THR A 49 -13.90 -28.49 -20.72
C THR A 49 -15.42 -28.54 -20.69
N THR A 50 -16.08 -27.38 -20.55
CA THR A 50 -17.52 -27.26 -20.76
C THR A 50 -17.75 -26.28 -21.91
N THR A 51 -18.02 -26.83 -23.08
CA THR A 51 -18.48 -26.10 -24.26
C THR A 51 -19.99 -25.91 -24.13
N THR A 52 -20.44 -24.67 -23.91
CA THR A 52 -21.85 -24.32 -24.08
C THR A 52 -21.95 -22.92 -24.70
N SER A 53 -22.37 -22.87 -25.95
CA SER A 53 -22.71 -21.64 -26.67
C SER A 53 -24.06 -21.12 -26.19
N ALA A 54 -24.13 -19.86 -25.76
CA ALA A 54 -25.37 -19.09 -25.68
C ALA A 54 -25.05 -17.59 -25.72
N ALA A 55 -25.72 -16.89 -26.64
CA ALA A 55 -25.63 -15.46 -26.87
C ALA A 55 -26.18 -14.66 -25.67
N GLY A 56 -25.49 -13.56 -25.32
CA GLY A 56 -25.84 -12.63 -24.24
C GLY A 56 -24.65 -12.32 -23.35
N SER A 57 -23.67 -11.56 -23.87
CA SER A 57 -22.40 -11.29 -23.16
C SER A 57 -22.55 -10.18 -22.13
N SER A 58 -23.21 -10.50 -21.01
CA SER A 58 -22.93 -9.83 -19.74
C SER A 58 -21.70 -10.51 -19.15
N THR A 59 -20.54 -9.88 -19.27
CA THR A 59 -19.30 -10.39 -18.68
C THR A 59 -19.40 -10.26 -17.16
N THR A 60 -20.02 -11.24 -16.52
CA THR A 60 -19.90 -11.45 -15.08
C THR A 60 -18.42 -11.72 -14.82
N THR A 61 -17.72 -10.66 -14.44
CA THR A 61 -16.31 -10.75 -14.08
C THR A 61 -16.29 -11.49 -12.76
N THR A 62 -15.82 -12.75 -12.77
CA THR A 62 -15.63 -13.52 -11.54
C THR A 62 -14.84 -12.67 -10.56
N PRO A 63 -15.31 -12.53 -9.31
CA PRO A 63 -14.51 -12.00 -8.19
C PRO A 63 -13.07 -12.44 -8.31
N ALA A 64 -12.12 -11.49 -8.30
CA ALA A 64 -10.73 -11.86 -8.10
C ALA A 64 -10.62 -12.62 -6.78
N ASP A 65 -9.88 -13.73 -6.78
CA ASP A 65 -9.66 -14.52 -5.56
C ASP A 65 -9.15 -13.63 -4.43
N ALA A 66 -9.82 -13.74 -3.29
CA ALA A 66 -9.41 -13.18 -2.03
C ALA A 66 -7.93 -13.49 -1.72
N GLY A 67 -7.08 -12.49 -1.49
CA GLY A 67 -5.68 -12.73 -1.11
C GLY A 67 -4.68 -11.78 -1.74
N THR A 68 -3.43 -12.25 -1.91
CA THR A 68 -2.39 -11.51 -2.63
C THR A 68 -2.86 -11.12 -4.03
N CYS A 69 -2.44 -9.97 -4.55
CA CYS A 69 -2.91 -9.48 -5.84
C CYS A 69 -2.65 -10.40 -7.05
N GLY A 70 -1.70 -11.34 -6.97
CA GLY A 70 -1.45 -12.34 -8.00
C GLY A 70 -1.33 -11.71 -9.40
N PRO A 71 -2.10 -12.15 -10.41
CA PRO A 71 -2.02 -11.61 -11.77
C PRO A 71 -2.51 -10.16 -11.89
N GLN A 72 -3.26 -9.63 -10.92
CA GLN A 72 -3.74 -8.25 -10.91
C GLN A 72 -2.66 -7.25 -10.48
N TYR A 73 -1.52 -7.72 -9.96
CA TYR A 73 -0.46 -6.86 -9.44
C TYR A 73 -0.01 -5.79 -10.44
N PHE A 74 0.23 -6.14 -11.70
CA PHE A 74 0.67 -5.17 -12.70
C PHE A 74 -0.37 -4.10 -13.03
N ALA A 75 -1.66 -4.45 -13.02
CA ALA A 75 -2.73 -3.48 -13.25
C ALA A 75 -2.87 -2.52 -12.05
N ILE A 76 -2.69 -3.03 -10.84
CA ILE A 76 -2.70 -2.23 -9.60
C ILE A 76 -1.46 -1.33 -9.53
N ASP A 77 -0.25 -1.84 -9.78
CA ASP A 77 0.98 -1.04 -9.82
C ASP A 77 0.90 0.08 -10.87
N ALA A 78 0.39 -0.23 -12.07
CA ALA A 78 0.15 0.78 -13.10
C ALA A 78 -0.87 1.85 -12.67
N ALA A 79 -1.96 1.45 -12.00
CA ALA A 79 -2.95 2.39 -11.48
C ALA A 79 -2.37 3.31 -10.40
N ILE A 80 -1.52 2.79 -9.51
CA ILE A 80 -0.85 3.59 -8.46
C ILE A 80 0.14 4.58 -9.08
N ARG A 81 1.01 4.09 -9.98
CA ARG A 81 2.03 4.91 -10.65
C ARG A 81 1.43 5.95 -11.61
N GLY A 82 0.24 5.70 -12.15
CA GLY A 82 -0.46 6.63 -13.03
C GLY A 82 -1.40 7.60 -12.31
N SER A 83 -1.55 7.50 -10.99
CA SER A 83 -2.52 8.31 -10.24
C SER A 83 -1.95 9.67 -9.86
N ASP A 84 -2.71 10.74 -10.12
CA ASP A 84 -2.37 12.09 -9.66
C ASP A 84 -2.73 12.34 -8.17
N MET A 85 -3.37 11.38 -7.49
CA MET A 85 -3.68 11.47 -6.06
C MET A 85 -2.41 11.71 -5.25
N VAL A 86 -2.37 12.82 -4.50
CA VAL A 86 -1.23 13.21 -3.64
C VAL A 86 0.10 13.30 -4.43
N GLY A 87 0.03 13.49 -5.75
CA GLY A 87 1.23 13.59 -6.60
C GLY A 87 1.97 12.27 -6.84
N LEU A 88 1.34 11.10 -6.62
CA LEU A 88 1.97 9.79 -6.83
C LEU A 88 2.60 9.64 -8.23
N ALA A 89 1.92 10.09 -9.28
CA ALA A 89 2.43 10.04 -10.65
C ALA A 89 3.72 10.84 -10.85
N ALA A 90 3.89 11.96 -10.13
CA ALA A 90 5.09 12.79 -10.21
C ALA A 90 6.31 12.16 -9.52
N VAL A 91 6.09 11.18 -8.63
CA VAL A 91 7.14 10.48 -7.87
C VAL A 91 7.13 8.98 -8.14
N ALA A 92 6.57 8.54 -9.28
CA ALA A 92 6.40 7.12 -9.60
C ALA A 92 7.73 6.35 -9.54
N ASP A 93 8.85 6.93 -9.97
CA ASP A 93 10.18 6.32 -9.90
C ASP A 93 10.81 6.29 -8.49
N LYS A 94 10.15 6.89 -7.49
CA LYS A 94 10.67 7.03 -6.12
C LYS A 94 10.16 5.94 -5.17
N PHE A 95 9.16 5.17 -5.55
CA PHE A 95 8.59 4.12 -4.70
C PHE A 95 8.39 2.79 -5.44
N SER A 96 8.26 1.74 -4.64
CA SER A 96 7.89 0.38 -5.04
C SER A 96 6.58 -0.02 -4.38
N VAL A 97 5.71 -0.68 -5.14
CA VAL A 97 4.45 -1.22 -4.61
C VAL A 97 4.69 -2.61 -4.04
N VAL A 98 4.39 -2.80 -2.75
CA VAL A 98 4.55 -4.04 -2.00
C VAL A 98 3.25 -4.38 -1.25
N ASP A 99 3.20 -5.58 -0.65
CA ASP A 99 2.12 -6.05 0.22
C ASP A 99 0.69 -5.88 -0.33
N CYS A 100 0.55 -6.00 -1.66
CA CYS A 100 -0.72 -5.85 -2.36
C CYS A 100 -1.70 -6.99 -2.01
N ARG A 101 -2.91 -6.62 -1.56
CA ARG A 101 -4.00 -7.54 -1.22
C ARG A 101 -5.33 -7.09 -1.78
N ILE A 102 -6.10 -8.04 -2.31
CA ILE A 102 -7.49 -7.86 -2.72
C ILE A 102 -8.39 -8.34 -1.59
N SER A 103 -9.43 -7.55 -1.26
CA SER A 103 -10.35 -7.86 -0.18
C SER A 103 -11.14 -9.14 -0.47
N ALA A 104 -11.12 -10.04 0.51
CA ALA A 104 -11.84 -11.30 0.44
C ALA A 104 -13.36 -11.14 0.47
N ALA A 105 -13.82 -10.15 1.24
CA ALA A 105 -15.24 -9.87 1.41
C ALA A 105 -15.81 -9.11 0.20
N ASN A 106 -14.98 -8.31 -0.48
CA ASN A 106 -15.40 -7.58 -1.67
C ASN A 106 -14.23 -7.38 -2.66
N PRO A 107 -14.16 -8.16 -3.74
CA PRO A 107 -13.04 -8.19 -4.69
C PRO A 107 -12.91 -6.92 -5.54
N ILE A 108 -13.83 -5.96 -5.40
CA ILE A 108 -13.72 -4.64 -6.02
C ILE A 108 -12.76 -3.73 -5.25
N TRP A 109 -12.41 -4.07 -4.02
CA TRP A 109 -11.50 -3.29 -3.18
C TRP A 109 -10.15 -3.99 -3.05
N ALA A 110 -9.09 -3.20 -3.11
CA ALA A 110 -7.72 -3.65 -2.85
C ALA A 110 -6.97 -2.62 -2.00
N ALA A 111 -5.93 -3.09 -1.32
CA ALA A 111 -4.96 -2.24 -0.63
C ALA A 111 -3.54 -2.67 -1.01
N ALA A 112 -2.62 -1.72 -1.11
CA ALA A 112 -1.21 -1.98 -1.33
C ALA A 112 -0.36 -0.95 -0.58
N SER A 113 0.86 -1.31 -0.23
CA SER A 113 1.82 -0.39 0.38
C SER A 113 2.75 0.16 -0.69
N ALA A 114 2.91 1.48 -0.74
CA ALA A 114 3.94 2.14 -1.51
C ALA A 114 5.11 2.43 -0.56
N VAL A 115 6.29 1.87 -0.81
CA VAL A 115 7.48 2.03 0.03
C VAL A 115 8.55 2.75 -0.76
N PRO A 116 9.28 3.73 -0.18
CA PRO A 116 10.36 4.40 -0.88
C PRO A 116 11.40 3.40 -1.39
N THR A 117 11.89 3.66 -2.59
CA THR A 117 13.08 2.99 -3.11
C THR A 117 14.33 3.50 -2.37
N PRO A 118 15.39 2.67 -2.24
CA PRO A 118 16.60 3.06 -1.54
C PRO A 118 17.18 4.38 -2.05
N GLY A 119 17.39 5.34 -1.15
CA GLY A 119 17.92 6.68 -1.45
C GLY A 119 16.85 7.75 -1.76
N ASN A 120 15.57 7.40 -1.74
CA ASN A 120 14.46 8.33 -1.97
C ASN A 120 13.56 8.54 -0.73
N GLU A 121 13.98 8.08 0.45
CA GLU A 121 13.22 8.14 1.71
C GLU A 121 12.93 9.57 2.16
N ALA A 122 13.79 10.53 1.81
CA ALA A 122 13.57 11.96 2.07
C ALA A 122 12.56 12.61 1.10
N THR A 123 12.24 11.94 -0.01
CA THR A 123 11.30 12.44 -1.04
C THR A 123 9.93 11.77 -0.94
N PHE A 124 9.89 10.55 -0.39
CA PHE A 124 8.67 9.76 -0.25
C PHE A 124 8.72 8.98 1.07
N GLU A 125 7.79 9.25 1.97
CA GLU A 125 7.79 8.69 3.32
C GLU A 125 7.18 7.28 3.43
N GLY A 126 6.59 6.78 2.34
CA GLY A 126 5.78 5.56 2.35
C GLY A 126 4.29 5.86 2.55
N GLY A 127 3.44 4.88 2.23
CA GLY A 127 2.02 5.00 2.44
C GLY A 127 1.23 3.74 2.07
N VAL A 128 -0.01 3.68 2.56
CA VAL A 128 -1.02 2.69 2.15
C VAL A 128 -1.94 3.30 1.11
N VAL A 129 -2.10 2.62 -0.01
CA VAL A 129 -3.00 3.00 -1.10
C VAL A 129 -4.21 2.08 -1.08
N VAL A 130 -5.41 2.67 -1.07
CA VAL A 130 -6.68 1.96 -1.24
C VAL A 130 -7.18 2.17 -2.67
N LEU A 131 -7.54 1.07 -3.32
CA LEU A 131 -8.01 1.06 -4.70
C LEU A 131 -9.41 0.47 -4.81
N GLU A 132 -10.17 1.00 -5.76
CA GLU A 132 -11.47 0.49 -6.18
C GLU A 132 -11.39 0.04 -7.64
N ARG A 133 -12.03 -1.08 -7.95
CA ARG A 133 -12.14 -1.62 -9.30
C ARG A 133 -13.46 -1.20 -9.93
N ILE A 134 -13.40 -0.44 -11.02
CA ILE A 134 -14.55 -0.05 -11.82
C ILE A 134 -14.47 -0.81 -13.16
N GLY A 135 -15.23 -1.90 -13.25
CA GLY A 135 -15.13 -2.83 -14.39
C GLY A 135 -13.80 -3.59 -14.40
N SER A 136 -12.94 -3.31 -15.38
CA SER A 136 -11.59 -3.90 -15.49
C SER A 136 -10.46 -2.96 -15.06
N ILE A 137 -10.79 -1.73 -14.63
CA ILE A 137 -9.82 -0.70 -14.32
C ILE A 137 -9.73 -0.54 -12.80
N TRP A 138 -8.51 -0.49 -12.28
CA TRP A 138 -8.23 -0.11 -10.90
C TRP A 138 -8.03 1.40 -10.81
N THR A 139 -8.65 2.03 -9.82
CA THR A 139 -8.57 3.47 -9.56
C THR A 139 -8.16 3.68 -8.11
N VAL A 140 -7.21 4.58 -7.86
CA VAL A 140 -6.82 4.96 -6.51
C VAL A 140 -7.94 5.79 -5.88
N HIS A 141 -8.47 5.32 -4.74
CA HIS A 141 -9.55 5.97 -4.01
C HIS A 141 -9.03 6.81 -2.84
N ALA A 142 -8.00 6.30 -2.15
CA ALA A 142 -7.36 7.00 -1.04
C ALA A 142 -5.88 6.63 -0.92
N VAL A 143 -5.10 7.54 -0.34
CA VAL A 143 -3.70 7.34 0.02
C VAL A 143 -3.53 7.80 1.47
N GLY A 144 -3.13 6.90 2.35
CA GLY A 144 -2.77 7.20 3.73
C GLY A 144 -1.26 7.17 3.90
N THR A 145 -0.72 8.02 4.76
CA THR A 145 0.68 7.93 5.18
C THR A 145 0.78 6.96 6.36
N ASP A 146 1.89 6.24 6.45
CA ASP A 146 2.11 5.25 7.52
C ASP A 146 2.36 5.94 8.88
N GLN A 147 2.42 7.28 8.90
CA GLN A 147 2.79 8.10 10.06
C GLN A 147 1.62 8.76 10.79
N VAL A 148 0.37 8.53 10.39
CA VAL A 148 -0.75 8.78 11.33
C VAL A 148 -0.80 7.62 12.32
N GLY A 149 0.27 7.49 13.12
CA GLY A 149 0.15 6.87 14.42
C GLY A 149 -1.10 7.47 15.03
N CYS A 150 -2.08 6.62 15.34
CA CYS A 150 -3.09 7.00 16.28
C CYS A 150 -2.29 7.36 17.54
N ASP A 151 -1.95 8.63 17.69
CA ASP A 151 -1.66 9.25 18.97
C ASP A 151 -3.01 9.17 19.69
N ALA A 152 -3.31 7.95 20.13
CA ALA A 152 -4.51 7.65 20.86
C ALA A 152 -4.43 8.59 22.06
N PRO A 153 -5.44 9.45 22.26
CA PRO A 153 -5.46 10.33 23.42
C PRO A 153 -5.06 9.51 24.64
N ALA A 154 -4.11 10.02 25.43
CA ALA A 154 -3.64 9.32 26.62
C ALA A 154 -4.85 8.71 27.33
N PRO A 155 -4.81 7.40 27.68
CA PRO A 155 -5.97 6.72 28.23
C PRO A 155 -6.52 7.55 29.38
N VAL A 156 -7.73 8.08 29.20
CA VAL A 156 -8.43 8.80 30.26
C VAL A 156 -8.55 7.81 31.43
N PRO A 157 -8.02 8.14 32.62
CA PRO A 157 -8.22 7.29 33.79
C PRO A 157 -9.73 7.06 33.96
N ASN A 158 -10.14 5.81 34.06
CA ASN A 158 -11.50 5.45 34.45
C ASN A 158 -11.71 5.87 35.91
N GLU A 159 -11.97 7.16 36.15
CA GLU A 159 -12.50 7.69 37.41
C GLU A 159 -14.04 7.66 37.44
N LEU A 160 -14.66 6.77 36.66
CA LEU A 160 -16.05 6.37 36.87
C LEU A 160 -16.05 5.16 37.81
N ASP A 161 -15.71 5.45 39.06
CA ASP A 161 -15.91 4.62 40.24
C ASP A 161 -17.42 4.47 40.48
N LEU A 162 -18.12 3.76 39.58
CA LEU A 162 -19.50 3.34 39.81
C LEU A 162 -19.45 2.02 40.58
N PRO A 163 -19.84 2.02 41.88
CA PRO A 163 -19.95 0.77 42.62
C PRO A 163 -21.07 -0.09 42.04
N CYS A 164 -20.74 -1.38 41.88
CA CYS A 164 -21.64 -2.46 41.50
C CYS A 164 -22.87 -2.56 42.42
#